data_AF-A0A7L2T262-F1
#
_entry.id   AF-A0A7L2T262-F1
#
_cell.length_a   1.000
_cell.length_b   1.000
_cell.length_c   1.000
_cell.angle_alpha   90.00
_cell.angle_beta   90.00
_cell.angle_gamma   90.00
#
_symmetry.space_group_name_H-M   'P 1'
#
loop_
_entity.id
_entity.type
_entity.pdbx_description
1 polymer ?
#
loop_
_entity_poly.entity_id
_entity_poly.type
_entity_poly.pdbx_seq_one_letter_code
_entity_poly.pdbx_strand_id
1 'polypeptide(L)'
;LNKPEWYLTQVLMWIGNHSKFLDDKIQPILDKAGSSVNAGFEFSRALVMLILEKLAADIPCLLYDDTLFCHLVDEVLLFERELHTVHGYLSSFPSCMHILSEESCFQRWLTVEKKFALQKMDSMLSSEAAWISQYKDITDVDEMKVPDCAETFMTLLLVITDRYKNLPTASRKLQFLGLQKELVDDFRIRLTQVMKEETRASLGFRYCAILNAVNYIATVLADWADNV
;
A
#
# COMPACT_ATOMS: atom_id res chain seq x y z
N LEU A 1 21.78 -2.42 -2.45
CA LEU A 1 20.69 -2.77 -3.38
C LEU A 1 19.79 -3.86 -2.83
N ASN A 2 20.26 -5.08 -2.57
CA ASN A 2 19.35 -6.20 -2.25
C ASN A 2 18.78 -6.24 -0.82
N LYS A 3 19.26 -5.38 0.08
CA LYS A 3 18.85 -5.33 1.50
C LYS A 3 18.61 -3.90 1.99
N PRO A 4 17.62 -3.19 1.43
CA PRO A 4 17.33 -1.83 1.86
C PRO A 4 16.93 -1.73 3.33
N GLU A 5 16.30 -2.78 3.87
CA GLU A 5 15.90 -2.89 5.27
C GLU A 5 17.06 -2.68 6.25
N TRP A 6 18.29 -2.99 5.85
CA TRP A 6 19.46 -2.79 6.72
C TRP A 6 19.70 -1.32 7.02
N TYR A 7 19.87 -0.47 5.99
CA TYR A 7 20.18 0.93 6.23
C TYR A 7 18.96 1.70 6.78
N LEU A 8 17.74 1.32 6.39
CA LEU A 8 16.50 1.89 6.91
C LEU A 8 16.37 1.62 8.41
N THR A 9 16.54 0.36 8.83
CA THR A 9 16.50 -0.03 10.25
C THR A 9 17.63 0.63 11.04
N GLN A 10 18.83 0.74 10.49
CA GLN A 10 19.93 1.44 11.17
C GLN A 10 19.58 2.89 11.49
N VAL A 11 18.96 3.61 10.55
CA VAL A 11 18.54 5.00 10.78
C VAL A 11 17.45 5.09 11.87
N LEU A 12 16.44 4.23 11.85
CA LEU A 12 15.41 4.18 12.90
C LEU A 12 16.04 3.93 14.28
N MET A 13 16.96 2.96 14.37
CA MET A 13 17.70 2.69 15.61
C MET A 13 18.54 3.89 16.06
N TRP A 14 19.22 4.59 15.15
CA TRP A 14 19.98 5.78 15.51
C TRP A 14 19.07 6.90 16.02
N ILE A 15 17.92 7.14 15.40
CA ILE A 15 16.93 8.11 15.88
C ILE A 15 16.48 7.73 17.30
N GLY A 16 16.05 6.48 17.50
CA GLY A 16 15.57 6.00 18.80
C GLY A 16 16.64 6.06 19.89
N ASN A 17 17.84 5.52 19.63
CA ASN A 17 18.90 5.39 20.62
C ASN A 17 19.49 6.73 21.07
N HIS A 18 19.45 7.77 20.22
CA HIS A 18 20.00 9.09 20.54
C HIS A 18 18.97 10.06 21.11
N SER A 19 17.67 9.75 21.04
CA SER A 19 16.57 10.61 21.52
C SER A 19 16.83 11.19 22.92
N LYS A 20 17.06 10.33 23.92
CA LYS A 20 17.31 10.74 25.30
C LYS A 20 18.56 11.61 25.45
N PHE A 21 19.63 11.33 24.72
CA PHE A 21 20.83 12.17 24.76
C PHE A 21 20.56 13.55 24.19
N LEU A 22 19.83 13.63 23.07
CA LEU A 22 19.46 14.90 22.45
C LEU A 22 18.58 15.72 23.39
N ASP A 23 17.59 15.10 24.03
CA ASP A 23 16.67 15.77 24.95
C ASP A 23 17.35 16.19 26.26
N ASP A 24 18.13 15.30 26.89
CA ASP A 24 18.69 15.55 28.22
C ASP A 24 19.98 16.40 28.18
N LYS A 25 20.72 16.40 27.06
CA LYS A 25 22.04 17.02 26.96
C LYS A 25 22.13 18.14 25.93
N ILE A 26 21.58 17.94 24.73
CA ILE A 26 21.74 18.89 23.63
C ILE A 26 20.69 19.99 23.67
N GLN A 27 19.41 19.63 23.85
CA GLN A 27 18.31 20.61 23.90
C GLN A 27 18.53 21.69 24.97
N PRO A 28 18.96 21.39 26.21
CA PRO A 28 19.18 22.42 27.22
C PRO A 28 20.31 23.40 26.88
N ILE A 29 21.28 22.99 26.06
CA ILE A 29 22.34 23.87 25.56
C ILE A 29 21.77 24.81 24.51
N LEU A 30 20.95 24.30 23.59
CA LEU A 30 20.25 25.11 22.57
C LEU A 30 19.30 26.12 23.22
N ASP A 31 18.53 25.68 24.22
CA ASP A 31 17.60 26.54 24.95
C ASP A 31 18.33 27.69 25.65
N LYS A 32 19.47 27.41 26.29
CA LYS A 32 20.33 28.44 26.91
C LYS A 32 20.94 29.40 25.90
N ALA A 33 21.21 28.92 24.68
CA ALA A 33 21.68 29.75 23.57
C ALA A 33 20.55 30.57 22.91
N GLY A 34 19.29 30.42 23.36
CA GLY A 34 18.14 31.10 22.77
C GLY A 34 17.74 30.57 21.40
N SER A 35 18.17 29.36 21.04
CA SER A 35 17.80 28.72 19.78
C SER A 35 16.37 28.18 19.86
N SER A 36 15.55 28.42 18.84
CA SER A 36 14.19 27.85 18.74
C SER A 36 14.16 26.46 18.12
N VAL A 37 15.33 25.86 17.90
CA VAL A 37 15.49 24.58 17.19
C VAL A 37 15.28 23.40 18.14
N ASN A 38 14.56 22.37 17.67
CA ASN A 38 14.48 21.10 18.37
C ASN A 38 15.59 20.15 17.88
N ALA A 39 16.49 19.76 18.78
CA ALA A 39 17.64 18.91 18.47
C ALA A 39 17.23 17.53 17.91
N GLY A 40 16.22 16.91 18.49
CA GLY A 40 15.69 15.61 18.06
C GLY A 40 15.15 15.63 16.63
N PHE A 41 14.37 16.67 16.31
CA PHE A 41 13.81 16.86 14.98
C PHE A 41 14.89 17.10 13.93
N GLU A 42 15.86 17.98 14.20
CA GLU A 42 16.95 18.25 13.26
C GLU A 42 17.86 17.03 13.06
N PHE A 43 18.16 16.29 14.12
CA PHE A 43 18.94 15.06 14.05
C PHE A 43 18.23 14.02 13.18
N SER A 44 16.93 13.79 13.43
CA SER A 44 16.12 12.87 12.65
C SER A 44 16.05 13.29 11.18
N ARG A 45 15.85 14.60 10.92
CA ARG A 45 15.83 15.15 9.56
C ARG A 45 17.14 14.90 8.85
N ALA A 46 18.28 15.13 9.50
CA ALA A 46 19.59 14.90 8.92
C ALA A 46 19.83 13.42 8.57
N LEU A 47 19.40 12.49 9.42
CA LEU A 47 19.50 11.06 9.12
C LEU A 47 18.59 10.62 7.97
N VAL A 48 17.37 11.16 7.89
CA VAL A 48 16.45 10.90 6.77
C VAL A 48 17.03 11.44 5.46
N MET A 49 17.72 12.58 5.46
CA MET A 49 18.40 13.08 4.25
C MET A 49 19.42 12.07 3.69
N LEU A 50 20.15 11.35 4.55
CA LEU A 50 21.05 10.28 4.11
C LEU A 50 20.30 9.12 3.43
N ILE A 51 19.10 8.80 3.93
CA ILE A 51 18.22 7.81 3.29
C ILE A 51 17.78 8.28 1.91
N LEU A 52 17.38 9.54 1.78
CA LEU A 52 16.94 10.09 0.49
C LEU A 52 18.06 10.05 -0.55
N GLU A 53 19.27 10.45 -0.19
CA GLU A 53 20.45 10.36 -1.05
C GLU A 53 20.73 8.90 -1.45
N LYS A 54 20.62 7.98 -0.50
CA LYS A 54 20.85 6.55 -0.75
C LYS A 54 19.80 5.95 -1.67
N LEU A 55 18.53 6.27 -1.46
CA LEU A 55 17.42 5.83 -2.32
C LEU A 55 17.55 6.39 -3.74
N ALA A 56 17.88 7.67 -3.88
CA ALA A 56 18.10 8.31 -5.17
C ALA A 56 19.23 7.62 -5.97
N ALA A 57 20.27 7.13 -5.29
CA ALA A 57 21.34 6.37 -5.92
C ALA A 57 20.95 4.91 -6.24
N ASP A 58 20.14 4.27 -5.38
CA ASP A 58 19.82 2.84 -5.49
C ASP A 58 18.68 2.55 -6.48
N ILE A 59 17.64 3.39 -6.51
CA ILE A 59 16.42 3.17 -7.32
C ILE A 59 16.72 2.98 -8.81
N PRO A 60 17.54 3.82 -9.48
CA PRO A 60 17.83 3.66 -10.91
C PRO A 60 18.37 2.27 -11.28
N CYS A 61 19.16 1.65 -10.40
CA CYS A 61 19.71 0.31 -10.60
C CYS A 61 18.67 -0.81 -10.42
N LEU A 62 17.56 -0.52 -9.75
CA LEU A 62 16.52 -1.49 -9.41
C LEU A 62 15.32 -1.42 -10.36
N LEU A 63 15.25 -0.43 -11.24
CA LEU A 63 14.13 -0.23 -12.18
C LEU A 63 13.91 -1.41 -13.14
N TYR A 64 14.84 -2.35 -13.27
CA TYR A 64 14.72 -3.48 -14.19
C TYR A 64 14.49 -4.84 -13.50
N ASP A 65 14.43 -4.87 -12.16
CA ASP A 65 14.15 -6.08 -11.38
C ASP A 65 12.86 -5.87 -10.58
N ASP A 66 11.76 -6.51 -11.00
CA ASP A 66 10.44 -6.37 -10.37
C ASP A 66 10.47 -6.73 -8.88
N THR A 67 11.19 -7.79 -8.53
CA THR A 67 11.21 -8.36 -7.17
C THR A 67 11.99 -7.45 -6.24
N LEU A 68 13.20 -7.04 -6.64
CA LEU A 68 14.02 -6.14 -5.83
C LEU A 68 13.38 -4.75 -5.70
N PHE A 69 12.73 -4.26 -6.77
CA PHE A 69 12.02 -2.99 -6.73
C PHE A 69 10.83 -3.04 -5.76
N CYS A 70 10.00 -4.09 -5.80
CA CYS A 70 8.89 -4.23 -4.85
C CYS A 70 9.39 -4.32 -3.42
N HIS A 71 10.42 -5.14 -3.17
CA HIS A 71 11.03 -5.27 -1.85
C HIS A 71 11.49 -3.90 -1.33
N LEU A 72 12.15 -3.10 -2.17
CA LEU A 72 12.52 -1.73 -1.79
C LEU A 72 11.31 -0.87 -1.42
N VAL A 73 10.27 -0.85 -2.25
CA VAL A 73 9.06 -0.06 -1.98
C VAL A 73 8.42 -0.49 -0.66
N ASP A 74 8.30 -1.79 -0.40
CA ASP A 74 7.71 -2.33 0.81
C ASP A 74 8.49 -1.88 2.05
N GLU A 75 9.81 -2.02 2.03
CA GLU A 75 10.67 -1.59 3.13
C GLU A 75 10.63 -0.07 3.35
N VAL A 76 10.54 0.73 2.29
CA VAL A 76 10.40 2.19 2.40
C VAL A 76 9.04 2.56 3.02
N LEU A 77 7.95 1.90 2.62
CA LEU A 77 6.62 2.14 3.19
C LEU A 77 6.54 1.74 4.67
N LEU A 78 7.22 0.66 5.06
CA LEU A 78 7.36 0.24 6.46
C LEU A 78 8.17 1.25 7.27
N PHE A 79 9.33 1.66 6.74
CA PHE A 79 10.18 2.70 7.35
C PHE A 79 9.42 4.00 7.57
N GLU A 80 8.70 4.51 6.56
CA GLU A 80 7.93 5.75 6.66
C GLU A 80 6.85 5.66 7.74
N ARG A 81 6.17 4.51 7.84
CA ARG A 81 5.14 4.26 8.86
C ARG A 81 5.73 4.31 10.26
N GLU A 82 6.84 3.60 10.49
CA GLU A 82 7.51 3.57 11.80
C GLU A 82 8.10 4.94 12.17
N LEU A 83 8.77 5.60 11.22
CA LEU A 83 9.37 6.92 11.39
C LEU A 83 8.34 7.95 11.91
N HIS A 84 7.13 7.95 11.36
CA HIS A 84 6.08 8.87 11.80
C HIS A 84 5.37 8.41 13.08
N THR A 85 5.01 7.12 13.17
CA THR A 85 4.15 6.63 14.26
C THR A 85 4.90 6.38 15.57
N VAL A 86 6.16 5.93 15.48
CA VAL A 86 6.99 5.57 16.65
C VAL A 86 7.94 6.71 17.01
N HIS A 87 8.57 7.34 16.00
CA HIS A 87 9.60 8.37 16.24
C HIS A 87 9.07 9.80 16.13
N GLY A 88 7.79 10.00 15.83
CA GLY A 88 7.15 11.33 15.81
C GLY A 88 7.74 12.29 14.77
N TYR A 89 8.25 11.76 13.65
CA TYR A 89 8.80 12.57 12.58
C TYR A 89 7.73 13.49 11.98
N LEU A 90 8.13 14.73 11.67
CA LEU A 90 7.20 15.75 11.21
C LEU A 90 6.90 15.58 9.72
N SER A 91 5.62 15.56 9.36
CA SER A 91 5.18 15.46 7.96
C SER A 91 5.55 16.69 7.10
N SER A 92 6.00 17.79 7.72
CA SER A 92 6.55 18.96 7.01
C SER A 92 8.00 18.76 6.56
N PHE A 93 8.67 17.72 7.04
CA PHE A 93 10.05 17.43 6.68
C PHE A 93 10.16 16.54 5.43
N PRO A 94 11.35 16.49 4.79
CA PRO A 94 11.59 15.58 3.67
C PRO A 94 11.26 14.13 4.04
N SER A 95 10.59 13.44 3.11
CA SER A 95 10.10 12.06 3.24
C SER A 95 10.48 11.25 2.00
N CYS A 96 10.72 9.95 2.19
CA CYS A 96 10.99 8.98 1.12
C CYS A 96 9.84 8.88 0.13
N MET A 97 8.62 9.25 0.53
CA MET A 97 7.46 9.31 -0.36
C MET A 97 7.66 10.30 -1.52
N HIS A 98 8.50 11.33 -1.36
CA HIS A 98 8.88 12.22 -2.46
C HIS A 98 9.75 11.53 -3.50
N ILE A 99 10.71 10.70 -3.08
CA ILE A 99 11.57 9.94 -3.98
C ILE A 99 10.76 8.89 -4.75
N LEU A 100 9.85 8.18 -4.08
CA LEU A 100 8.93 7.24 -4.74
C LEU A 100 7.96 7.93 -5.72
N SER A 101 7.78 9.25 -5.59
CA SER A 101 6.93 10.06 -6.47
C SER A 101 7.66 10.64 -7.69
N GLU A 102 8.98 10.45 -7.79
CA GLU A 102 9.75 10.83 -8.98
C GLU A 102 9.29 10.02 -10.20
N GLU A 103 9.27 10.64 -11.38
CA GLU A 103 8.55 10.11 -12.54
C GLU A 103 8.96 8.68 -12.91
N SER A 104 10.26 8.40 -13.04
CA SER A 104 10.74 7.06 -13.44
C SER A 104 10.43 6.00 -12.38
N CYS A 105 10.64 6.32 -11.10
CA CYS A 105 10.32 5.44 -9.99
C CYS A 105 8.82 5.17 -9.90
N PHE A 106 8.02 6.22 -10.00
CA PHE A 106 6.57 6.15 -9.88
C PHE A 106 5.91 5.37 -11.02
N GLN A 107 6.30 5.62 -12.27
CA GLN A 107 5.79 4.85 -13.41
C GLN A 107 6.17 3.38 -13.31
N ARG A 108 7.39 3.10 -12.84
CA ARG A 108 7.83 1.74 -12.57
C ARG A 108 6.98 1.09 -11.48
N TRP A 109 6.72 1.80 -10.39
CA TRP A 109 5.88 1.32 -9.31
C TRP A 109 4.46 1.00 -9.79
N LEU A 110 3.79 1.90 -10.50
CA LEU A 110 2.47 1.62 -11.09
C LEU A 110 2.47 0.39 -11.99
N THR A 111 3.49 0.25 -12.84
CA THR A 111 3.61 -0.88 -13.78
C THR A 111 3.71 -2.20 -13.04
N VAL A 112 4.58 -2.26 -12.03
CA VAL A 112 4.83 -3.48 -11.26
C VAL A 112 3.64 -3.79 -10.35
N GLU A 113 3.03 -2.79 -9.72
CA GLU A 113 1.82 -2.94 -8.92
C GLU A 113 0.67 -3.52 -9.76
N LYS A 114 0.45 -2.97 -10.97
CA LYS A 114 -0.55 -3.50 -11.91
C LYS A 114 -0.28 -4.95 -12.27
N LYS A 115 0.98 -5.29 -12.59
CA LYS A 115 1.39 -6.65 -12.94
C LYS A 115 1.05 -7.63 -11.82
N PHE A 116 1.44 -7.34 -10.59
CA PHE A 116 1.18 -8.23 -9.45
C PHE A 116 -0.30 -8.29 -9.06
N ALA A 117 -1.03 -7.18 -9.18
CA ALA A 117 -2.48 -7.16 -8.96
C ALA A 117 -3.23 -8.07 -9.96
N LEU A 118 -2.85 -8.03 -11.24
CA LEU A 118 -3.42 -8.91 -12.26
C LEU A 118 -3.08 -10.39 -11.99
N GLN A 119 -1.84 -10.69 -11.63
CA GLN A 119 -1.44 -12.07 -11.25
C GLN A 119 -2.22 -12.57 -10.02
N LYS A 120 -2.42 -11.71 -9.02
CA LYS A 120 -3.24 -12.04 -7.84
C LYS A 120 -4.68 -12.30 -8.23
N MET A 121 -5.24 -11.50 -9.13
CA MET A 121 -6.60 -11.69 -9.66
C MET A 121 -6.75 -13.01 -10.43
N ASP A 122 -5.77 -13.37 -11.27
CA ASP A 122 -5.73 -14.66 -11.99
C ASP A 122 -5.71 -15.84 -11.01
N SER A 123 -4.81 -15.78 -10.02
CA SER A 123 -4.68 -16.81 -8.99
C SER A 123 -5.95 -16.96 -8.16
N MET A 124 -6.58 -15.85 -7.79
CA MET A 124 -7.81 -15.82 -6.99
C MET A 124 -8.99 -16.45 -7.73
N LEU A 125 -9.21 -16.09 -9.00
CA LEU A 125 -10.32 -16.66 -9.80
C LEU A 125 -10.11 -18.13 -10.18
N SER A 126 -8.86 -18.58 -10.22
CA SER A 126 -8.50 -19.97 -10.51
C SER A 126 -8.56 -20.89 -9.28
N SER A 127 -8.75 -20.33 -8.08
CA SER A 127 -8.88 -21.09 -6.84
C SER A 127 -10.16 -21.92 -6.84
N GLU A 128 -10.09 -23.16 -6.35
CA GLU A 128 -11.28 -24.02 -6.16
C GLU A 128 -12.29 -23.40 -5.19
N ALA A 129 -11.80 -22.62 -4.22
CA ALA A 129 -12.62 -21.94 -3.23
C ALA A 129 -13.19 -20.60 -3.71
N ALA A 130 -12.80 -20.11 -4.90
CA ALA A 130 -13.10 -18.76 -5.37
C ALA A 130 -14.58 -18.36 -5.29
N TRP A 131 -15.47 -19.33 -5.50
CA TRP A 131 -16.93 -19.12 -5.57
C TRP A 131 -17.66 -19.55 -4.29
N ILE A 132 -16.93 -19.95 -3.26
CA ILE A 132 -17.47 -20.44 -2.00
C ILE A 132 -17.31 -19.33 -0.95
N SER A 133 -18.35 -19.09 -0.16
CA SER A 133 -18.24 -18.18 1.00
C SER A 133 -17.35 -18.80 2.06
N GLN A 134 -16.41 -18.01 2.59
CA GLN A 134 -15.53 -18.43 3.68
C GLN A 134 -16.31 -18.78 4.95
N TYR A 135 -17.51 -18.20 5.13
CA TYR A 135 -18.37 -18.36 6.29
C TYR A 135 -19.58 -19.26 6.04
N LYS A 136 -19.53 -20.13 5.02
CA LYS A 136 -20.63 -21.02 4.63
C LYS A 136 -21.26 -21.85 5.76
N ASP A 137 -20.49 -22.13 6.82
CA ASP A 137 -20.88 -22.94 7.97
C ASP A 137 -21.40 -22.10 9.16
N ILE A 138 -21.46 -20.76 9.01
CA ILE A 138 -21.91 -19.82 10.03
C ILE A 138 -23.07 -18.99 9.47
N THR A 139 -24.29 -19.50 9.63
CA THR A 139 -25.51 -18.94 9.02
C THR A 139 -25.85 -17.51 9.46
N ASP A 140 -25.33 -17.06 10.60
CA ASP A 140 -25.69 -15.77 11.21
C ASP A 140 -24.68 -14.65 10.88
N VAL A 141 -23.63 -14.93 10.10
CA VAL A 141 -22.54 -13.98 9.81
C VAL A 141 -22.56 -13.45 8.37
N ASP A 142 -23.03 -14.25 7.40
CA ASP A 142 -22.99 -13.91 5.97
C ASP A 142 -24.31 -14.24 5.27
N GLU A 143 -25.34 -13.40 5.47
CA GLU A 143 -26.65 -13.55 4.82
C GLU A 143 -26.53 -13.56 3.28
N MET A 144 -25.56 -12.83 2.73
CA MET A 144 -25.36 -12.71 1.28
C MET A 144 -24.45 -13.79 0.70
N LYS A 145 -23.84 -14.66 1.51
CA LYS A 145 -22.89 -15.70 1.08
C LYS A 145 -21.86 -15.15 0.09
N VAL A 146 -21.14 -14.10 0.51
CA VAL A 146 -20.13 -13.44 -0.31
C VAL A 146 -19.03 -14.44 -0.66
N PRO A 147 -18.68 -14.64 -1.95
CA PRO A 147 -17.65 -15.58 -2.33
C PRO A 147 -16.24 -15.05 -2.03
N ASP A 148 -15.31 -15.97 -1.73
CA ASP A 148 -13.90 -15.70 -1.43
C ASP A 148 -13.21 -14.77 -2.44
N CYS A 149 -13.53 -14.91 -3.73
CA CYS A 149 -12.93 -14.08 -4.78
C CYS A 149 -13.32 -12.60 -4.64
N ALA A 150 -14.51 -12.28 -4.13
CA ALA A 150 -14.97 -10.91 -3.98
C ALA A 150 -14.30 -10.24 -2.77
N GLU A 151 -14.19 -10.96 -1.65
CA GLU A 151 -13.50 -10.48 -0.45
C GLU A 151 -12.01 -10.28 -0.70
N THR A 152 -11.37 -11.25 -1.37
CA THR A 152 -9.95 -11.18 -1.72
C THR A 152 -9.69 -10.02 -2.69
N PHE A 153 -10.60 -9.77 -3.64
CA PHE A 153 -10.49 -8.63 -4.55
C PHE A 153 -10.60 -7.29 -3.82
N MET A 154 -11.56 -7.13 -2.90
CA MET A 154 -11.68 -5.89 -2.11
C MET A 154 -10.48 -5.68 -1.19
N THR A 155 -9.93 -6.76 -0.62
CA THR A 155 -8.70 -6.72 0.16
C THR A 155 -7.52 -6.27 -0.68
N LEU A 156 -7.38 -6.76 -1.92
CA LEU A 156 -6.35 -6.31 -2.87
C LEU A 156 -6.46 -4.80 -3.12
N LEU A 157 -7.67 -4.27 -3.34
CA LEU A 157 -7.87 -2.83 -3.50
C LEU A 157 -7.46 -2.05 -2.24
N LEU A 158 -7.84 -2.50 -1.04
CA LEU A 158 -7.43 -1.86 0.21
C LEU A 158 -5.92 -1.86 0.42
N VAL A 159 -5.24 -2.97 0.09
CA VAL A 159 -3.78 -3.06 0.15
C VAL A 159 -3.15 -2.04 -0.79
N ILE A 160 -3.64 -1.93 -2.04
CA ILE A 160 -3.17 -0.90 -2.97
C ILE A 160 -3.41 0.50 -2.39
N THR A 161 -4.58 0.79 -1.83
CA THR A 161 -4.89 2.07 -1.17
C THR A 161 -3.91 2.39 -0.04
N ASP A 162 -3.60 1.43 0.83
CA ASP A 162 -2.66 1.64 1.96
C ASP A 162 -1.27 2.06 1.48
N ARG A 163 -0.85 1.56 0.32
CA ARG A 163 0.46 1.82 -0.27
C ARG A 163 0.59 3.23 -0.84
N TYR A 164 -0.47 3.77 -1.45
CA TYR A 164 -0.40 5.08 -2.12
C TYR A 164 -1.03 6.25 -1.33
N LYS A 165 -1.84 6.00 -0.29
CA LYS A 165 -2.57 7.05 0.45
C LYS A 165 -1.69 8.16 1.01
N ASN A 166 -0.42 7.86 1.31
CA ASN A 166 0.56 8.78 1.87
C ASN A 166 1.42 9.49 0.81
N LEU A 167 1.13 9.30 -0.49
CA LEU A 167 1.83 10.05 -1.53
C LEU A 167 1.65 11.57 -1.34
N PRO A 168 2.68 12.39 -1.61
CA PRO A 168 2.66 13.81 -1.30
C PRO A 168 1.72 14.62 -2.21
N THR A 169 1.41 14.15 -3.42
CA THR A 169 0.61 14.91 -4.39
C THR A 169 -0.66 14.20 -4.80
N ALA A 170 -1.75 14.96 -4.94
CA ALA A 170 -3.04 14.44 -5.39
C ALA A 170 -2.96 13.83 -6.80
N SER A 171 -2.15 14.41 -7.69
CA SER A 171 -1.94 13.86 -9.05
C SER A 171 -1.41 12.43 -9.02
N ARG A 172 -0.46 12.12 -8.13
CA ARG A 172 0.08 10.76 -7.98
C ARG A 172 -0.95 9.80 -7.37
N LYS A 173 -1.71 10.24 -6.36
CA LYS A 173 -2.83 9.45 -5.81
C LYS A 173 -3.89 9.13 -6.86
N LEU A 174 -4.23 10.11 -7.71
CA LEU A 174 -5.20 9.92 -8.79
C LEU A 174 -4.75 8.90 -9.84
N GLN A 175 -3.45 8.80 -10.13
CA GLN A 175 -2.95 7.78 -11.05
C GLN A 175 -3.08 6.37 -10.47
N PHE A 176 -2.82 6.18 -9.18
CA PHE A 176 -3.08 4.90 -8.50
C PHE A 176 -4.57 4.58 -8.39
N LEU A 177 -5.41 5.58 -8.15
CA LEU A 177 -6.87 5.40 -8.21
C LEU A 177 -7.32 5.00 -9.63
N GLY A 178 -6.68 5.56 -10.67
CA GLY A 178 -6.85 5.14 -12.05
C GLY A 178 -6.55 3.65 -12.24
N LEU A 179 -5.44 3.17 -11.69
CA LEU A 179 -5.10 1.75 -11.68
C LEU A 179 -6.18 0.91 -10.97
N GLN A 180 -6.66 1.32 -9.79
CA GLN A 180 -7.73 0.60 -9.08
C GLN A 180 -9.02 0.53 -9.91
N LYS A 181 -9.38 1.62 -10.60
CA LYS A 181 -10.52 1.65 -11.52
C LYS A 181 -10.33 0.66 -12.68
N GLU A 182 -9.15 0.59 -13.27
CA GLU A 182 -8.83 -0.41 -14.31
C GLU A 182 -8.99 -1.84 -13.77
N LEU A 183 -8.50 -2.13 -12.57
CA LEU A 183 -8.63 -3.45 -11.94
C LEU A 183 -10.09 -3.83 -11.68
N VAL A 184 -10.94 -2.88 -11.27
CA VAL A 184 -12.38 -3.09 -11.09
C VAL A 184 -13.06 -3.40 -12.44
N ASP A 185 -12.67 -2.71 -13.50
CA ASP A 185 -13.19 -2.97 -14.86
C ASP A 185 -12.81 -4.37 -15.35
N ASP A 186 -11.53 -4.73 -15.21
CA ASP A 186 -11.00 -6.05 -15.56
C ASP A 186 -11.71 -7.16 -14.77
N PHE A 187 -11.92 -6.97 -13.47
CA PHE A 187 -12.62 -7.94 -12.63
C PHE A 187 -14.07 -8.09 -13.08
N ARG A 188 -14.79 -6.99 -13.37
CA ARG A 188 -16.16 -7.04 -13.92
C ARG A 188 -16.23 -7.82 -15.23
N ILE A 189 -15.30 -7.58 -16.15
CA ILE A 189 -15.25 -8.30 -17.44
C ILE A 189 -15.09 -9.81 -17.21
N ARG A 190 -14.17 -10.20 -16.32
CA ARG A 190 -13.93 -11.61 -15.98
C ARG A 190 -15.15 -12.26 -15.33
N LEU A 191 -15.80 -11.60 -14.37
CA LEU A 191 -17.05 -12.09 -13.78
C LEU A 191 -18.14 -12.27 -14.85
N THR A 192 -18.26 -11.33 -15.78
CA THR A 192 -19.22 -11.41 -16.89
C THR A 192 -18.92 -12.60 -17.81
N GLN A 193 -17.65 -12.90 -18.07
CA GLN A 193 -17.26 -14.06 -18.87
C GLN A 193 -17.63 -15.36 -18.17
N VAL A 194 -17.29 -15.52 -16.90
CA VAL A 194 -17.66 -16.71 -16.10
C VAL A 194 -19.19 -16.85 -16.05
N MET A 195 -19.93 -15.76 -15.87
CA MET A 195 -21.39 -15.78 -15.85
C MET A 195 -21.97 -16.28 -17.19
N LYS A 196 -21.37 -15.90 -18.32
CA LYS A 196 -21.82 -16.36 -19.65
C LYS A 196 -21.63 -17.86 -19.82
N GLU A 197 -20.57 -18.44 -19.27
CA GLU A 197 -20.33 -19.89 -19.30
C GLU A 197 -21.42 -20.66 -18.51
N GLU A 198 -21.92 -20.06 -17.44
CA GLU A 198 -22.95 -20.62 -16.56
C GLU A 198 -24.40 -20.35 -17.04
N THR A 199 -24.61 -19.65 -18.17
CA THR A 199 -25.96 -19.22 -18.63
C THR A 199 -26.94 -20.38 -18.84
N ARG A 200 -26.44 -21.59 -19.10
CA ARG A 200 -27.28 -22.79 -19.27
C ARG A 200 -27.93 -23.25 -17.96
N ALA A 201 -27.41 -22.80 -16.82
CA ALA A 201 -27.93 -23.04 -15.47
C ALA A 201 -28.04 -21.70 -14.73
N SER A 202 -29.00 -20.86 -15.12
CA SER A 202 -29.22 -19.49 -14.61
C SER A 202 -29.57 -19.38 -13.11
N LEU A 203 -29.70 -20.52 -12.41
CA LEU A 203 -29.87 -20.61 -10.95
C LEU A 203 -28.83 -21.55 -10.31
N GLY A 204 -27.77 -21.89 -11.05
CA GLY A 204 -26.66 -22.70 -10.56
C GLY A 204 -25.92 -21.97 -9.45
N PHE A 205 -25.31 -22.75 -8.54
CA PHE A 205 -24.54 -22.24 -7.41
C PHE A 205 -23.57 -21.11 -7.81
N ARG A 206 -22.82 -21.31 -8.90
CA ARG A 206 -21.81 -20.36 -9.36
C ARG A 206 -22.43 -19.08 -9.95
N TYR A 207 -23.57 -19.19 -10.62
CA TYR A 207 -24.30 -18.02 -11.12
C TYR A 207 -24.75 -17.12 -9.96
N CYS A 208 -25.32 -17.69 -8.91
CA CYS A 208 -25.70 -16.97 -7.70
C CYS A 208 -24.49 -16.36 -6.99
N ALA A 209 -23.37 -17.09 -6.88
CA ALA A 209 -22.14 -16.58 -6.29
C ALA A 209 -21.61 -15.34 -7.03
N ILE A 210 -21.69 -15.31 -8.37
CA ILE A 210 -21.29 -14.13 -9.16
C ILE A 210 -22.19 -12.93 -8.86
N LEU A 211 -23.51 -13.13 -8.75
CA LEU A 211 -24.43 -12.04 -8.39
C LEU A 211 -24.11 -11.49 -7.00
N ASN A 212 -23.85 -12.37 -6.03
CA ASN A 212 -23.47 -11.98 -4.67
C ASN A 212 -22.14 -11.22 -4.65
N ALA A 213 -21.14 -11.65 -5.43
CA ALA A 213 -19.88 -10.94 -5.59
C ALA A 213 -20.09 -9.52 -6.12
N VAL A 214 -20.88 -9.36 -7.17
CA VAL A 214 -21.17 -8.05 -7.78
C VAL A 214 -21.91 -7.15 -6.80
N ASN A 215 -22.92 -7.68 -6.11
CA ASN A 215 -23.66 -6.92 -5.11
C ASN A 215 -22.76 -6.46 -3.97
N TYR A 216 -21.96 -7.35 -3.39
CA TYR A 216 -21.01 -7.04 -2.33
C TYR A 216 -20.03 -5.94 -2.75
N ILE A 217 -19.38 -6.10 -3.92
CA ILE A 217 -18.42 -5.10 -4.42
C ILE A 217 -19.10 -3.75 -4.64
N ALA A 218 -20.31 -3.72 -5.21
CA ALA A 218 -21.05 -2.49 -5.42
C ALA A 218 -21.40 -1.79 -4.10
N THR A 219 -21.84 -2.54 -3.08
CA THR A 219 -22.13 -2.01 -1.75
C THR A 219 -20.86 -1.44 -1.10
N VAL A 220 -19.76 -2.20 -1.06
CA VAL A 220 -18.51 -1.74 -0.45
C VAL A 220 -17.96 -0.50 -1.16
N LEU A 221 -18.03 -0.44 -2.49
CA LEU A 221 -17.59 0.74 -3.24
C LEU A 221 -18.50 1.97 -3.02
N ALA A 222 -19.80 1.76 -2.82
CA ALA A 222 -20.73 2.84 -2.45
C ALA A 222 -20.40 3.37 -1.04
N ASP A 223 -20.20 2.48 -0.08
CA ASP A 223 -19.78 2.86 1.28
C ASP A 223 -18.44 3.62 1.25
N TRP A 224 -17.49 3.21 0.40
CA TRP A 224 -16.24 3.96 0.24
C TRP A 224 -16.47 5.36 -0.30
N ALA A 225 -17.38 5.53 -1.27
CA ALA A 225 -17.69 6.84 -1.83
C ALA A 225 -18.32 7.79 -0.80
N ASP A 226 -19.15 7.25 0.11
CA ASP A 226 -19.82 8.02 1.16
C ASP A 226 -18.88 8.39 2.33
N ASN A 227 -17.74 7.69 2.46
CA ASN A 227 -16.75 7.91 3.53
C ASN A 227 -15.54 8.79 3.10
N VAL A 228 -15.58 9.40 1.91
CA VAL A 228 -14.56 10.35 1.40
C VAL A 228 -14.88 11.78 1.82
#